data_AF-A0A8X8W2C4-F1
#
_entry.id   AF-A0A8X8W2C4-F1
#
_cell.length_a   1.000
_cell.length_b   1.000
_cell.length_c   1.000
_cell.angle_alpha   90.00
_cell.angle_beta   90.00
_cell.angle_gamma   90.00
#
_symmetry.space_group_name_H-M   'P 1'
#
loop_
_entity.id
_entity.type
_entity.pdbx_description
1 polymer ?
#
loop_
_entity_poly.entity_id
_entity_poly.type
_entity_poly.pdbx_seq_one_letter_code
_entity_poly.pdbx_strand_id
1 'polypeptide(L)'
;MILLSTIKEDDHLTAYKIPKVLKKTKFLQLIHRREEQGTGNAQSPVGWKPYGTPLVSPISCDDTITRSDIQQIVHTMLSPMLRTKGSGAMTPSNASGVASNESHTDSSIADPTKGDGGSSKPMLSEKLPLQLVDENNTCIDFTVGDDKVVKLSLSSMSILVFVDWSQKLLASYDTKHIENLPEVCKHVHVSKKARYEPLSLYTCLEAFLREEPLVPEDMWYCPQCKERRQTSKKLDLWRLPEVLVIHLKRFPTLLDENRWYNFDDSHISPINEEDVKSAAAYVLFYKRVNNDRSSARTVSIVAMLWEIMFVQAAPNVWNFVLSAPSTKAYVAIGFSPNGNMVGSTAVVGWVESGGTSNMKQYFLGGQQPSLVTLIQSPSQGLPFGNVSTMLVQSDRIYIAFQLLTAQPGLHLIYAVGPVGRLPQAPDFRLTEHQDKIATSLNYASGQFQTEKRPESNLRRIHGLLNMLGWAILMPIGVMVARANVPIHKALGIVIITFGCLQVLALLIRPDKTSKVRKYWNWYHFGVGRALVFLAVINVFYGVHLGKAGSSWNVGFAAFLVVLFVITLIMEIRIWCRE
;
A
#
# COMPACT_ATOMS: atom_id res chain seq x y z
N MET A 1 -1.41 -9.63 -20.43
CA MET A 1 -1.40 -8.18 -20.74
C MET A 1 -0.25 -7.91 -21.68
N ILE A 2 -0.41 -6.97 -22.60
CA ILE A 2 0.66 -6.50 -23.49
C ILE A 2 1.58 -5.57 -22.67
N LEU A 3 2.91 -5.69 -22.80
CA LEU A 3 3.82 -4.74 -22.16
C LEU A 3 3.84 -3.43 -22.93
N LEU A 4 3.86 -2.30 -22.22
CA LEU A 4 3.92 -0.96 -22.82
C LEU A 4 5.16 -0.78 -23.74
N SER A 5 6.26 -1.47 -23.44
CA SER A 5 7.48 -1.51 -24.26
C SER A 5 7.31 -2.18 -25.63
N THR A 6 6.23 -2.93 -25.86
CA THR A 6 5.95 -3.62 -27.13
C THR A 6 5.03 -2.84 -28.07
N ILE A 7 4.53 -1.67 -27.63
CA ILE A 7 3.66 -0.79 -28.41
C ILE A 7 4.53 0.11 -29.29
N LYS A 8 4.32 0.08 -30.60
CA LYS A 8 5.04 0.88 -31.60
C LYS A 8 4.42 2.27 -31.78
N GLU A 9 5.19 3.18 -32.39
CA GLU A 9 4.77 4.57 -32.61
C GLU A 9 3.55 4.69 -33.56
N ASP A 10 3.33 3.67 -34.41
CA ASP A 10 2.17 3.54 -35.32
C ASP A 10 1.01 2.67 -34.77
N ASP A 11 1.09 2.17 -33.53
CA ASP A 11 0.06 1.27 -32.99
C ASP A 11 -1.21 2.03 -32.56
N HIS A 12 -2.35 1.66 -33.12
CA HIS A 12 -3.66 2.22 -32.75
C HIS A 12 -4.18 1.64 -31.42
N LEU A 13 -4.15 2.45 -30.36
CA LEU A 13 -4.68 2.09 -29.04
C LEU A 13 -6.14 2.52 -28.86
N THR A 14 -6.99 1.64 -28.31
CA THR A 14 -8.35 1.99 -27.87
C THR A 14 -8.41 2.23 -26.36
N ALA A 15 -9.01 3.36 -25.96
CA ALA A 15 -9.29 3.68 -24.57
C ALA A 15 -10.78 3.50 -24.22
N TYR A 16 -11.07 2.87 -23.08
CA TYR A 16 -12.43 2.66 -22.58
C TYR A 16 -12.69 3.55 -21.35
N LYS A 17 -13.79 4.31 -21.36
CA LYS A 17 -14.23 5.09 -20.20
C LYS A 17 -15.20 4.25 -19.36
N ILE A 18 -14.75 3.79 -18.20
CA ILE A 18 -15.54 2.95 -17.28
C ILE A 18 -15.96 3.79 -16.05
N PRO A 19 -17.22 3.71 -15.58
CA PRO A 19 -17.67 4.39 -14.36
C PRO A 19 -16.87 3.97 -13.11
N LYS A 20 -16.89 4.78 -12.04
CA LYS A 20 -16.21 4.44 -10.77
C LYS A 20 -16.75 3.12 -10.21
N VAL A 21 -15.87 2.13 -10.12
CA VAL A 21 -16.23 0.72 -9.88
C VAL A 21 -16.28 0.40 -8.38
N LEU A 22 -17.24 -0.44 -7.96
CA LEU A 22 -17.28 -1.02 -6.60
C LEU A 22 -16.15 -2.05 -6.40
N LYS A 23 -15.92 -2.47 -5.15
CA LYS A 23 -14.97 -3.55 -4.85
C LYS A 23 -15.46 -4.87 -5.46
N LYS A 24 -14.56 -5.64 -6.08
CA LYS A 24 -14.79 -6.95 -6.76
C LYS A 24 -15.60 -6.88 -8.09
N THR A 25 -15.06 -6.24 -9.11
CA THR A 25 -15.64 -6.30 -10.47
C THR A 25 -14.68 -7.01 -11.42
N LYS A 26 -15.24 -7.80 -12.34
CA LYS A 26 -14.55 -8.41 -13.48
C LYS A 26 -15.02 -7.80 -14.79
N PHE A 27 -14.26 -7.98 -15.85
CA PHE A 27 -14.59 -7.46 -17.18
C PHE A 27 -14.94 -8.59 -18.16
N LEU A 28 -16.12 -8.51 -18.77
CA LEU A 28 -16.47 -9.30 -19.95
C LEU A 28 -15.85 -8.61 -21.17
N GLN A 29 -15.03 -9.34 -21.94
CA GLN A 29 -14.40 -8.86 -23.16
C GLN A 29 -14.94 -9.65 -24.35
N LEU A 30 -15.68 -8.97 -25.22
CA LEU A 30 -16.20 -9.52 -26.48
C LEU A 30 -15.13 -9.34 -27.56
N ILE A 31 -14.63 -10.44 -28.11
CA ILE A 31 -13.75 -10.43 -29.28
C ILE A 31 -14.58 -10.82 -30.50
N HIS A 32 -14.60 -9.95 -31.51
CA HIS A 32 -15.38 -10.18 -32.72
C HIS A 32 -14.56 -10.96 -33.76
N ARG A 33 -15.13 -12.02 -34.34
CA ARG A 33 -14.52 -12.81 -35.43
C ARG A 33 -15.42 -12.81 -36.65
N ARG A 34 -14.83 -12.74 -37.85
CA ARG A 34 -15.55 -12.77 -39.14
C ARG A 34 -15.23 -14.06 -39.89
N GLU A 35 -16.24 -14.58 -40.57
CA GLU A 35 -16.16 -15.71 -41.50
C GLU A 35 -15.29 -15.35 -42.72
N GLU A 36 -14.19 -16.09 -42.94
CA GLU A 36 -13.26 -15.85 -44.04
C GLU A 36 -13.70 -16.61 -45.31
N GLN A 37 -13.96 -15.88 -46.41
CA GLN A 37 -14.30 -16.49 -47.70
C GLN A 37 -13.04 -17.06 -48.37
N GLY A 38 -12.83 -18.37 -48.22
CA GLY A 38 -11.67 -19.05 -48.78
C GLY A 38 -11.63 -19.02 -50.31
N THR A 39 -10.61 -18.38 -50.88
CA THR A 39 -10.29 -18.48 -52.31
C THR A 39 -9.68 -19.87 -52.61
N GLY A 40 -10.52 -20.79 -53.06
CA GLY A 40 -10.10 -21.97 -53.82
C GLY A 40 -9.25 -23.02 -53.09
N ASN A 41 -9.88 -23.85 -52.26
CA ASN A 41 -9.78 -25.32 -52.37
C ASN A 41 -10.71 -26.00 -51.34
N ALA A 42 -11.54 -26.93 -51.81
CA ALA A 42 -12.64 -27.51 -51.05
C ALA A 42 -12.18 -28.63 -50.08
N GLN A 43 -11.51 -28.27 -48.98
CA GLN A 43 -11.36 -29.11 -47.78
C GLN A 43 -10.79 -28.40 -46.53
N SER A 44 -10.68 -27.07 -46.52
CA SER A 44 -10.28 -26.33 -45.31
C SER A 44 -11.50 -26.02 -44.42
N PRO A 45 -11.43 -26.19 -43.09
CA PRO A 45 -12.50 -25.76 -42.18
C PRO A 45 -12.66 -24.23 -42.21
N VAL A 46 -13.88 -23.74 -41.93
CA VAL A 46 -14.22 -22.31 -41.97
C VAL A 46 -13.29 -21.51 -41.04
N GLY A 47 -12.52 -20.61 -41.63
CA GLY A 47 -11.62 -19.71 -40.91
C GLY A 47 -12.38 -18.57 -40.22
N TRP A 48 -12.13 -18.39 -38.92
CA TRP A 48 -12.66 -17.28 -38.14
C TRP A 48 -11.54 -16.30 -37.80
N LYS A 49 -11.55 -15.12 -38.42
CA LYS A 49 -10.50 -14.11 -38.24
C LYS A 49 -10.94 -13.01 -37.27
N PRO A 50 -10.14 -12.65 -36.25
CA PRO A 50 -10.47 -11.53 -35.37
C PRO A 50 -10.52 -10.21 -36.17
N TYR A 51 -11.51 -9.36 -35.89
CA TYR A 51 -11.66 -8.05 -36.54
C TYR A 51 -12.28 -7.02 -35.60
N GLY A 52 -12.06 -5.74 -35.90
CA GLY A 52 -12.61 -4.63 -35.14
C GLY A 52 -12.09 -4.54 -33.71
N THR A 53 -12.67 -3.62 -32.96
CA THR A 53 -12.31 -3.32 -31.58
C THR A 53 -13.13 -4.16 -30.61
N PRO A 54 -12.52 -4.78 -29.59
CA PRO A 54 -13.26 -5.48 -28.55
C PRO A 54 -14.29 -4.58 -27.84
N LEU A 55 -15.41 -5.15 -27.42
CA LEU A 55 -16.33 -4.46 -26.51
C LEU A 55 -16.13 -4.99 -25.08
N VAL A 56 -16.17 -4.09 -24.09
CA VAL A 56 -15.89 -4.42 -22.69
C VAL A 56 -17.04 -3.99 -21.78
N SER A 57 -17.48 -4.87 -20.88
CA SER A 57 -18.53 -4.57 -19.89
C SER A 57 -18.15 -5.06 -18.49
N PRO A 58 -18.37 -4.27 -17.41
CA PRO A 58 -18.13 -4.70 -16.05
C PRO A 58 -19.22 -5.68 -15.56
N ILE A 59 -18.84 -6.68 -14.76
CA ILE A 59 -19.78 -7.58 -14.07
C ILE A 59 -19.45 -7.71 -12.58
N SER A 60 -20.50 -7.79 -11.75
CA SER A 60 -20.44 -8.10 -10.31
C SER A 60 -19.87 -9.50 -10.06
N CYS A 61 -19.07 -9.67 -9.00
CA CYS A 61 -18.54 -10.97 -8.59
C CYS A 61 -19.35 -11.68 -7.50
N ASP A 62 -20.41 -11.05 -6.97
CA ASP A 62 -21.18 -11.62 -5.85
C ASP A 62 -22.31 -12.56 -6.33
N ASP A 63 -22.61 -12.61 -7.63
CA ASP A 63 -23.67 -13.42 -8.25
C ASP A 63 -23.15 -14.63 -9.06
N THR A 64 -23.89 -15.74 -9.08
CA THR A 64 -23.60 -16.90 -9.94
C THR A 64 -24.09 -16.65 -11.36
N ILE A 65 -23.16 -16.35 -12.27
CA ILE A 65 -23.48 -16.03 -13.66
C ILE A 65 -23.87 -17.30 -14.44
N THR A 66 -25.02 -17.24 -15.10
CA THR A 66 -25.54 -18.27 -15.99
C THR A 66 -25.22 -17.98 -17.46
N ARG A 67 -25.37 -19.01 -18.31
CA ARG A 67 -25.29 -18.89 -19.77
C ARG A 67 -26.26 -17.85 -20.34
N SER A 68 -27.49 -17.81 -19.81
CA SER A 68 -28.52 -16.83 -20.15
C SER A 68 -28.10 -15.40 -19.82
N ASP A 69 -27.44 -15.17 -18.68
CA ASP A 69 -26.99 -13.83 -18.29
C ASP A 69 -25.91 -13.31 -19.26
N ILE A 70 -24.97 -14.16 -19.66
CA ILE A 70 -23.94 -13.81 -20.65
C ILE A 70 -24.61 -13.51 -22.00
N GLN A 71 -25.57 -14.32 -22.46
CA GLN A 71 -26.31 -14.05 -23.70
C GLN A 71 -27.08 -12.71 -23.61
N GLN A 72 -27.70 -12.41 -22.48
CA GLN A 72 -28.42 -11.15 -22.27
C GLN A 72 -27.48 -9.94 -22.25
N ILE A 73 -26.35 -10.01 -21.54
CA ILE A 73 -25.34 -8.95 -21.52
C ILE A 73 -24.82 -8.68 -22.94
N VAL A 74 -24.45 -9.73 -23.68
CA VAL A 74 -23.96 -9.60 -25.05
C VAL A 74 -25.04 -9.04 -25.98
N HIS A 75 -26.28 -9.48 -25.88
CA HIS A 75 -27.41 -8.93 -26.64
C HIS A 75 -27.62 -7.44 -26.32
N THR A 76 -27.59 -7.04 -25.04
CA THR A 76 -27.69 -5.63 -24.64
C THR A 76 -26.53 -4.80 -25.21
N MET A 77 -25.30 -5.30 -25.16
CA MET A 77 -24.12 -4.62 -25.71
C MET A 77 -24.18 -4.45 -27.24
N LEU A 78 -24.73 -5.43 -27.96
CA LEU A 78 -24.88 -5.39 -29.42
C LEU A 78 -26.19 -4.74 -29.88
N SER A 79 -27.14 -4.48 -28.97
CA SER A 79 -28.45 -3.89 -29.31
C SER A 79 -28.39 -2.56 -30.07
N PRO A 80 -27.43 -1.63 -29.81
CA PRO A 80 -27.31 -0.39 -30.59
C PRO A 80 -26.83 -0.60 -32.02
N MET A 81 -26.30 -1.80 -32.33
CA MET A 81 -25.77 -2.15 -33.65
C MET A 81 -26.81 -2.84 -34.53
N LEU A 82 -28.02 -3.18 -34.05
CA LEU A 82 -29.05 -3.74 -34.92
C LEU A 82 -29.50 -2.71 -35.96
N ARG A 83 -29.54 -3.13 -37.24
CA ARG A 83 -30.07 -2.33 -38.33
C ARG A 83 -31.59 -2.18 -38.16
N THR A 84 -32.05 -0.99 -37.78
CA THR A 84 -33.47 -0.63 -37.85
C THR A 84 -33.95 -0.75 -39.30
N LYS A 85 -34.97 -1.58 -39.56
CA LYS A 85 -35.54 -1.76 -40.91
C LYS A 85 -36.33 -0.52 -41.36
N GLY A 86 -35.59 0.46 -41.90
CA GLY A 86 -36.02 1.39 -42.96
C GLY A 86 -37.00 2.51 -42.62
N SER A 87 -36.59 3.74 -42.92
CA SER A 87 -37.48 4.76 -43.50
C SER A 87 -36.70 5.75 -44.36
N GLY A 88 -37.19 5.99 -45.58
CA GLY A 88 -37.08 7.25 -46.33
C GLY A 88 -35.69 7.81 -46.68
N ALA A 89 -35.31 7.70 -47.96
CA ALA A 89 -34.28 8.56 -48.55
C ALA A 89 -34.85 9.94 -48.92
N MET A 90 -34.08 11.01 -48.72
CA MET A 90 -34.23 12.24 -49.51
C MET A 90 -32.92 13.04 -49.61
N THR A 91 -32.78 13.79 -50.70
CA THR A 91 -31.56 14.48 -51.17
C THR A 91 -31.22 15.76 -50.40
N PRO A 92 -29.94 16.19 -50.39
CA PRO A 92 -29.55 17.45 -49.77
C PRO A 92 -29.86 18.65 -50.67
N SER A 93 -30.53 19.66 -50.13
CA SER A 93 -30.66 20.99 -50.73
C SER A 93 -30.21 22.08 -49.74
N ASN A 94 -29.38 23.00 -50.23
CA ASN A 94 -28.87 24.13 -49.45
C ASN A 94 -29.99 25.13 -49.11
N ALA A 95 -30.02 25.62 -47.87
CA ALA A 95 -30.46 26.99 -47.56
C ALA A 95 -29.95 27.45 -46.19
N SER A 96 -29.68 28.75 -46.09
CA SER A 96 -29.30 29.51 -44.89
C SER A 96 -30.50 29.86 -44.00
N GLY A 97 -30.27 30.21 -42.73
CA GLY A 97 -31.19 31.10 -42.01
C GLY A 97 -31.28 30.98 -40.48
N VAL A 98 -30.56 31.88 -39.78
CA VAL A 98 -30.98 32.70 -38.61
C VAL A 98 -31.53 32.02 -37.33
N ALA A 99 -31.19 32.65 -36.19
CA ALA A 99 -31.43 32.20 -34.81
C ALA A 99 -32.73 32.73 -34.16
N SER A 100 -33.16 32.05 -33.09
CA SER A 100 -33.71 32.59 -31.83
C SER A 100 -33.92 31.40 -30.85
N ASN A 101 -33.50 31.43 -29.58
CA ASN A 101 -34.18 32.03 -28.40
C ASN A 101 -35.65 31.57 -28.25
N GLU A 102 -36.18 31.15 -27.08
CA GLU A 102 -35.67 31.21 -25.70
C GLU A 102 -36.45 30.30 -24.72
N SER A 103 -35.86 30.01 -23.56
CA SER A 103 -36.49 29.83 -22.22
C SER A 103 -37.46 28.66 -21.88
N HIS A 104 -37.15 27.97 -20.78
CA HIS A 104 -37.93 27.72 -19.53
C HIS A 104 -39.46 27.39 -19.60
N THR A 105 -40.08 26.55 -18.73
CA THR A 105 -39.77 26.25 -17.31
C THR A 105 -40.48 24.95 -16.81
N ASP A 106 -39.90 24.29 -15.81
CA ASP A 106 -40.52 23.65 -14.63
C ASP A 106 -41.72 22.66 -14.66
N SER A 107 -41.38 21.40 -14.32
CA SER A 107 -41.78 20.73 -13.05
C SER A 107 -42.94 19.70 -12.97
N SER A 108 -42.77 18.86 -11.94
CA SER A 108 -43.76 18.05 -11.20
C SER A 108 -43.98 16.59 -11.60
N ILE A 109 -44.47 15.83 -10.61
CA ILE A 109 -44.34 14.37 -10.44
C ILE A 109 -45.71 13.70 -10.50
N ALA A 110 -45.82 12.55 -11.15
CA ALA A 110 -46.83 11.54 -10.82
C ALA A 110 -46.42 10.13 -11.29
N ASP A 111 -46.55 9.16 -10.38
CA ASP A 111 -46.72 7.73 -10.67
C ASP A 111 -48.21 7.41 -10.42
N PRO A 112 -48.87 6.53 -11.19
CA PRO A 112 -49.38 5.35 -10.52
C PRO A 112 -49.43 4.03 -11.32
N THR A 113 -49.36 2.96 -10.53
CA THR A 113 -49.53 1.52 -10.78
C THR A 113 -50.72 1.00 -11.63
N LYS A 114 -50.45 -0.18 -12.25
CA LYS A 114 -51.28 -1.41 -12.45
C LYS A 114 -52.20 -1.60 -13.69
N GLY A 115 -51.87 -2.65 -14.45
CA GLY A 115 -52.79 -3.58 -15.17
C GLY A 115 -53.41 -3.04 -16.49
N ASP A 116 -53.65 -3.84 -17.54
CA ASP A 116 -53.60 -5.30 -17.72
C ASP A 116 -53.14 -5.65 -19.17
N GLY A 117 -52.91 -6.94 -19.47
CA GLY A 117 -52.10 -7.38 -20.60
C GLY A 117 -52.72 -7.31 -22.01
N GLY A 118 -51.91 -6.90 -22.99
CA GLY A 118 -52.11 -7.13 -24.42
C GLY A 118 -50.89 -7.83 -25.02
N SER A 119 -51.05 -9.09 -25.46
CA SER A 119 -49.95 -9.93 -25.94
C SER A 119 -49.25 -9.40 -27.20
N SER A 120 -48.06 -8.83 -27.05
CA SER A 120 -47.02 -8.83 -28.08
C SER A 120 -45.90 -9.79 -27.68
N LYS A 121 -45.85 -10.97 -28.32
CA LYS A 121 -44.72 -11.90 -28.19
C LYS A 121 -43.43 -11.15 -28.55
N PRO A 122 -42.40 -11.10 -27.67
CA PRO A 122 -41.05 -10.78 -28.12
C PRO A 122 -40.67 -11.82 -29.17
N MET A 123 -40.46 -11.35 -30.39
CA MET A 123 -40.08 -12.19 -31.53
C MET A 123 -38.79 -12.95 -31.18
N LEU A 124 -38.73 -14.24 -31.53
CA LEU A 124 -37.65 -15.16 -31.14
C LEU A 124 -36.28 -14.48 -31.25
N SER A 125 -35.61 -14.28 -30.11
CA SER A 125 -34.22 -13.82 -30.09
C SER A 125 -33.37 -14.93 -30.71
N GLU A 126 -32.84 -14.70 -31.92
CA GLU A 126 -31.85 -15.61 -32.50
C GLU A 126 -30.68 -15.71 -31.53
N LYS A 127 -30.39 -16.93 -31.05
CA LYS A 127 -29.28 -17.16 -30.12
C LYS A 127 -27.97 -16.87 -30.87
N LEU A 128 -27.28 -15.81 -30.45
CA LEU A 128 -25.98 -15.45 -31.03
C LEU A 128 -24.98 -16.61 -30.86
N PRO A 129 -24.20 -16.93 -31.89
CA PRO A 129 -23.11 -17.89 -31.78
C PRO A 129 -21.98 -17.25 -30.95
N LEU A 130 -21.89 -17.69 -29.70
CA LEU A 130 -20.90 -17.21 -28.73
C LEU A 130 -20.05 -18.38 -28.26
N GLN A 131 -18.75 -18.16 -28.10
CA GLN A 131 -17.83 -19.14 -27.50
C GLN A 131 -17.12 -18.52 -26.30
N LEU A 132 -17.26 -19.13 -25.12
CA LEU A 132 -16.46 -18.78 -23.94
C LEU A 132 -15.08 -19.43 -24.04
N VAL A 133 -14.03 -18.74 -23.62
CA VAL A 133 -12.72 -19.36 -23.38
C VAL A 133 -12.47 -19.37 -21.87
N ASP A 134 -12.30 -20.58 -21.30
CA ASP A 134 -11.85 -20.75 -19.91
C ASP A 134 -10.30 -20.67 -19.80
N GLU A 135 -9.77 -20.54 -18.59
CA GLU A 135 -8.33 -20.40 -18.29
C GLU A 135 -7.45 -21.53 -18.90
N ASN A 136 -8.06 -22.68 -19.23
CA ASN A 136 -7.42 -23.83 -19.87
C ASN A 136 -7.56 -23.86 -21.42
N ASN A 137 -7.94 -22.76 -22.07
CA ASN A 137 -8.20 -22.67 -23.52
C ASN A 137 -9.33 -23.59 -24.04
N THR A 138 -10.15 -24.17 -23.16
CA THR A 138 -11.32 -24.98 -23.55
C THR A 138 -12.48 -24.08 -23.97
N CYS A 139 -12.86 -24.15 -25.24
CA CYS A 139 -14.01 -23.42 -25.78
C CYS A 139 -15.34 -24.04 -25.31
N ILE A 140 -16.20 -23.25 -24.66
CA ILE A 140 -17.60 -23.62 -24.38
C ILE A 140 -18.48 -22.97 -25.43
N ASP A 141 -19.09 -23.78 -26.28
CA ASP A 141 -20.03 -23.33 -27.32
C ASP A 141 -21.41 -23.03 -26.71
N PHE A 142 -21.81 -21.76 -26.73
CA PHE A 142 -23.11 -21.32 -26.23
C PHE A 142 -24.29 -21.61 -27.18
N THR A 143 -24.09 -22.35 -28.27
CA THR A 143 -25.17 -22.90 -29.11
C THR A 143 -25.68 -24.30 -28.69
N VAL A 144 -24.88 -25.12 -27.98
CA VAL A 144 -25.23 -26.52 -27.63
C VAL A 144 -25.45 -26.73 -26.12
N GLY A 145 -26.55 -27.40 -25.73
CA GLY A 145 -26.80 -27.91 -24.37
C GLY A 145 -27.52 -26.96 -23.39
N ASP A 146 -28.10 -27.54 -22.33
CA ASP A 146 -28.94 -26.88 -21.31
C ASP A 146 -28.22 -25.79 -20.49
N ASP A 147 -29.03 -25.02 -19.75
CA ASP A 147 -28.64 -23.88 -18.90
C ASP A 147 -27.83 -24.28 -17.65
N LYS A 148 -26.60 -24.78 -17.88
CA LYS A 148 -25.62 -25.01 -16.82
C LYS A 148 -25.11 -23.68 -16.24
N VAL A 149 -25.07 -23.60 -14.92
CA VAL A 149 -24.43 -22.50 -14.18
C VAL A 149 -22.92 -22.50 -14.48
N VAL A 150 -22.39 -21.36 -14.92
CA VAL A 150 -20.96 -21.22 -15.24
C VAL A 150 -20.24 -20.71 -13.99
N LYS A 151 -19.57 -21.60 -13.27
CA LYS A 151 -18.80 -21.23 -12.08
C LYS A 151 -17.46 -20.59 -12.48
N LEU A 152 -17.46 -19.27 -12.62
CA LEU A 152 -16.30 -18.48 -13.04
C LEU A 152 -15.15 -18.57 -12.02
N SER A 153 -13.96 -18.97 -12.49
CA SER A 153 -12.74 -19.09 -11.67
C SER A 153 -12.37 -17.75 -11.01
N LEU A 154 -11.96 -17.77 -9.73
CA LEU A 154 -11.71 -16.54 -8.95
C LEU A 154 -10.39 -15.83 -9.33
N SER A 155 -9.51 -16.45 -10.11
CA SER A 155 -8.17 -15.95 -10.48
C SER A 155 -8.18 -14.84 -11.54
N SER A 156 -8.95 -14.98 -12.62
CA SER A 156 -8.89 -14.02 -13.73
C SER A 156 -9.76 -12.77 -13.54
N MET A 157 -9.18 -11.60 -13.85
CA MET A 157 -9.86 -10.29 -13.85
C MET A 157 -10.74 -10.05 -15.10
N SER A 158 -10.54 -10.83 -16.16
CA SER A 158 -11.24 -10.73 -17.44
C SER A 158 -11.81 -12.06 -17.89
N ILE A 159 -12.97 -12.04 -18.53
CA ILE A 159 -13.68 -13.19 -19.10
C ILE A 159 -13.78 -12.94 -20.61
N LEU A 160 -13.27 -13.84 -21.44
CA LEU A 160 -13.19 -13.65 -22.89
C LEU A 160 -14.27 -14.44 -23.62
N VAL A 161 -15.07 -13.74 -24.42
CA VAL A 161 -16.16 -14.29 -25.24
C VAL A 161 -15.91 -13.96 -26.71
N PHE A 162 -15.87 -14.96 -27.58
CA PHE A 162 -15.90 -14.73 -29.01
C PHE A 162 -17.32 -14.55 -29.53
N VAL A 163 -17.50 -13.60 -30.46
CA VAL A 163 -18.74 -13.38 -31.23
C VAL A 163 -18.47 -13.71 -32.69
N ASP A 164 -19.15 -14.72 -33.23
CA ASP A 164 -18.89 -15.24 -34.58
C ASP A 164 -19.87 -14.66 -35.61
N TRP A 165 -19.37 -13.68 -36.38
CA TRP A 165 -20.15 -12.93 -37.35
C TRP A 165 -20.19 -13.65 -38.70
N SER A 166 -21.20 -14.51 -38.86
CA SER A 166 -21.57 -15.08 -40.17
C SER A 166 -22.12 -14.00 -41.12
N GLN A 167 -22.11 -14.28 -42.43
CA GLN A 167 -22.71 -13.40 -43.44
C GLN A 167 -24.16 -13.00 -43.15
N LYS A 168 -24.95 -13.88 -42.51
CA LYS A 168 -26.35 -13.61 -42.11
C LYS A 168 -26.44 -12.57 -41.00
N LEU A 169 -25.54 -12.59 -40.02
CA LEU A 169 -25.52 -11.63 -38.90
C LEU A 169 -24.97 -10.26 -39.34
N LEU A 170 -24.01 -10.22 -40.26
CA LEU A 170 -23.52 -8.96 -40.85
C LEU A 170 -24.60 -8.24 -41.68
N ALA A 171 -25.62 -8.96 -42.17
CA ALA A 171 -26.78 -8.36 -42.81
C ALA A 171 -27.79 -7.74 -41.83
N SER A 172 -27.82 -8.16 -40.56
CA SER A 172 -28.74 -7.63 -39.53
C SER A 172 -28.10 -6.61 -38.57
N TYR A 173 -26.78 -6.56 -38.46
CA TYR A 173 -26.04 -5.61 -37.61
C TYR A 173 -25.15 -4.67 -38.44
N ASP A 174 -24.91 -3.45 -37.94
CA ASP A 174 -23.92 -2.52 -38.49
C ASP A 174 -22.64 -2.49 -37.65
N THR A 175 -21.61 -3.19 -38.12
CA THR A 175 -20.32 -3.35 -37.44
C THR A 175 -19.33 -2.21 -37.69
N LYS A 176 -19.71 -1.19 -38.48
CA LYS A 176 -18.84 -0.04 -38.76
C LYS A 176 -18.31 0.66 -37.50
N HIS A 177 -19.09 0.69 -36.42
CA HIS A 177 -18.72 1.36 -35.17
C HIS A 177 -17.64 0.63 -34.35
N ILE A 178 -17.49 -0.69 -34.52
CA ILE A 178 -16.37 -1.45 -33.93
C ILE A 178 -15.14 -1.48 -34.85
N GLU A 179 -15.34 -1.32 -36.16
CA GLU A 179 -14.26 -1.26 -37.15
C GLU A 179 -13.59 0.13 -37.23
N ASN A 180 -14.38 1.20 -37.13
CA ASN A 180 -13.93 2.58 -37.29
C ASN A 180 -14.34 3.43 -36.07
N LEU A 181 -13.49 3.45 -35.04
CA LEU A 181 -13.66 4.35 -33.91
C LEU A 181 -13.20 5.78 -34.27
N PRO A 182 -13.89 6.82 -33.77
CA PRO A 182 -13.43 8.20 -33.95
C PRO A 182 -12.11 8.42 -33.20
N GLU A 183 -11.15 9.04 -33.86
CA GLU A 183 -9.83 9.33 -33.29
C GLU A 183 -9.93 10.46 -32.26
N VAL A 184 -9.77 10.10 -30.97
CA VAL A 184 -9.99 11.03 -29.84
C VAL A 184 -8.78 11.95 -29.60
N CYS A 185 -7.59 11.61 -30.12
CA CYS A 185 -6.38 12.43 -29.98
C CYS A 185 -5.43 12.19 -31.17
N LYS A 186 -5.18 13.25 -31.96
CA LYS A 186 -4.16 13.24 -33.02
C LYS A 186 -2.83 13.80 -32.51
N HIS A 187 -1.74 13.06 -32.70
CA HIS A 187 -0.41 13.66 -32.61
C HIS A 187 -0.11 14.44 -33.89
N VAL A 188 -0.01 15.77 -33.80
CA VAL A 188 0.28 16.61 -34.97
C VAL A 188 1.74 16.41 -35.38
N HIS A 189 1.98 15.67 -36.46
CA HIS A 189 3.28 15.56 -37.11
C HIS A 189 3.74 16.93 -37.63
N VAL A 190 4.62 17.61 -36.88
CA VAL A 190 5.35 18.77 -37.38
C VAL A 190 6.41 18.28 -38.37
N SER A 191 6.03 18.23 -39.66
CA SER A 191 6.99 18.01 -40.73
C SER A 191 7.76 19.31 -41.03
N LYS A 192 9.06 19.33 -40.72
CA LYS A 192 10.07 20.00 -41.56
C LYS A 192 11.51 19.71 -41.14
N LYS A 193 12.35 19.60 -42.17
CA LYS A 193 13.81 19.47 -42.11
C LYS A 193 14.41 20.64 -41.32
N ALA A 194 15.07 20.35 -40.21
CA ALA A 194 16.08 21.21 -39.60
C ALA A 194 17.39 20.41 -39.52
N ARG A 195 18.54 21.09 -39.57
CA ARG A 195 19.85 20.43 -39.44
C ARG A 195 19.97 19.89 -38.02
N TYR A 196 20.40 18.64 -37.87
CA TYR A 196 20.66 18.04 -36.56
C TYR A 196 21.96 18.59 -35.97
N GLU A 197 21.88 19.80 -35.40
CA GLU A 197 22.77 20.16 -34.28
C GLU A 197 22.21 19.51 -33.01
N PRO A 198 23.05 18.90 -32.15
CA PRO A 198 22.60 18.29 -30.91
C PRO A 198 22.05 19.36 -29.96
N LEU A 199 20.73 19.34 -29.75
CA LEU A 199 20.03 20.31 -28.92
C LEU A 199 20.41 20.11 -27.44
N SER A 200 20.97 21.15 -26.81
CA SER A 200 21.37 21.06 -25.40
C SER A 200 20.19 21.18 -24.45
N LEU A 201 20.29 20.56 -23.27
CA LEU A 201 19.30 20.71 -22.20
C LEU A 201 19.13 22.17 -21.75
N TYR A 202 20.20 22.96 -21.79
CA TYR A 202 20.16 24.40 -21.52
C TYR A 202 19.29 25.13 -22.52
N THR A 203 19.40 24.81 -23.82
CA THR A 203 18.56 25.37 -24.88
C THR A 203 17.07 25.03 -24.67
N CYS A 204 16.77 23.81 -24.20
CA CYS A 204 15.41 23.41 -23.83
C CYS A 204 14.88 24.21 -22.62
N LEU A 205 15.70 24.43 -21.59
CA LEU A 205 15.34 25.22 -20.41
C LEU A 205 15.15 26.70 -20.74
N GLU A 206 16.04 27.29 -21.53
CA GLU A 206 15.89 28.67 -22.04
C GLU A 206 14.62 28.85 -22.87
N ALA A 207 14.25 27.85 -23.68
CA ALA A 207 12.99 27.87 -24.42
C ALA A 207 11.76 27.78 -23.49
N PHE A 208 11.82 26.97 -22.43
CA PHE A 208 10.73 26.82 -21.44
C PHE A 208 10.53 28.06 -20.55
N LEU A 209 11.60 28.80 -20.27
CA LEU A 209 11.57 30.03 -19.46
C LEU A 209 11.42 31.32 -20.30
N ARG A 210 11.37 31.18 -21.63
CA ARG A 210 11.16 32.30 -22.55
C ARG A 210 9.75 32.87 -22.36
N GLU A 211 9.66 34.18 -22.49
CA GLU A 211 8.38 34.88 -22.53
C GLU A 211 7.65 34.57 -23.85
N GLU A 212 6.42 34.05 -23.74
CA GLU A 212 5.58 33.64 -24.87
C GLU A 212 4.23 34.41 -24.83
N PRO A 213 3.70 34.91 -25.96
CA PRO A 213 2.35 35.45 -26.01
C PRO A 213 1.33 34.31 -25.86
N LEU A 214 0.31 34.49 -25.01
CA LEU A 214 -0.78 33.52 -24.90
C LEU A 214 -1.53 33.40 -26.23
N VAL A 215 -1.88 32.17 -26.59
CA VAL A 215 -2.70 31.86 -27.77
C VAL A 215 -4.12 32.44 -27.60
N PRO A 216 -4.85 32.73 -28.70
CA PRO A 216 -6.18 33.34 -28.64
C PRO A 216 -7.18 32.64 -27.71
N GLU A 217 -7.10 31.32 -27.64
CA GLU A 217 -7.97 30.44 -26.85
C GLU A 217 -7.74 30.59 -25.34
N ASP A 218 -6.47 30.81 -24.94
CA ASP A 218 -5.99 30.94 -23.56
C ASP A 218 -5.81 32.41 -23.11
N MET A 219 -6.28 33.40 -23.89
CA MET A 219 -6.15 34.82 -23.56
C MET A 219 -6.65 35.13 -22.14
N TRP A 220 -5.77 35.74 -21.34
CA TRP A 220 -6.02 36.05 -19.94
C TRP A 220 -7.12 37.09 -19.77
N TYR A 221 -8.02 36.87 -18.81
CA TYR A 221 -9.08 37.81 -18.47
C TYR A 221 -8.55 38.90 -17.54
N CYS A 222 -8.49 40.14 -18.03
CA CYS A 222 -7.99 41.27 -17.25
C CYS A 222 -9.07 41.79 -16.28
N PRO A 223 -8.86 41.76 -14.95
CA PRO A 223 -9.86 42.22 -13.98
C PRO A 223 -10.09 43.74 -14.00
N GLN A 224 -9.11 44.51 -14.51
CA GLN A 224 -9.23 45.96 -14.69
C GLN A 224 -10.05 46.32 -15.94
N CYS A 225 -9.78 45.64 -17.06
CA CYS A 225 -10.39 45.94 -18.36
C CYS A 225 -11.67 45.15 -18.63
N LYS A 226 -11.96 44.13 -17.80
CA LYS A 226 -13.13 43.24 -17.87
C LYS A 226 -13.30 42.47 -19.19
N GLU A 227 -12.21 42.25 -19.90
CA GLU A 227 -12.16 41.54 -21.19
C GLU A 227 -10.96 40.58 -21.25
N ARG A 228 -11.00 39.62 -22.18
CA ARG A 228 -9.84 38.79 -22.49
C ARG A 228 -8.82 39.59 -23.30
N ARG A 229 -7.56 39.60 -22.88
CA ARG A 229 -6.48 40.30 -23.58
C ARG A 229 -5.35 39.35 -23.94
N GLN A 230 -4.75 39.61 -25.09
CA GLN A 230 -3.47 39.02 -25.46
C GLN A 230 -2.40 39.58 -24.52
N THR A 231 -1.82 38.71 -23.70
CA THR A 231 -0.75 39.02 -22.75
C THR A 231 0.37 38.03 -22.96
N SER A 232 1.59 38.41 -22.58
CA SER A 232 2.69 37.48 -22.47
C SER A 232 2.65 36.73 -21.14
N LYS A 233 3.16 35.50 -21.17
CA LYS A 233 3.40 34.63 -20.03
C LYS A 233 4.90 34.32 -20.01
N LYS A 234 5.52 34.53 -18.86
CA LYS A 234 6.91 34.16 -18.59
C LYS A 234 6.94 33.24 -17.37
N LEU A 235 7.80 32.23 -17.42
CA LEU A 235 8.04 31.31 -16.31
C LEU A 235 9.47 31.52 -15.81
N ASP A 236 9.65 31.54 -14.48
CA ASP A 236 10.94 31.69 -13.82
C ASP A 236 11.12 30.62 -12.74
N LEU A 237 12.33 30.07 -12.62
CA LEU A 237 12.67 29.05 -11.62
C LEU A 237 13.04 29.72 -10.28
N TRP A 238 12.04 29.92 -9.43
CA TRP A 238 12.24 30.61 -8.14
C TRP A 238 12.98 29.77 -7.08
N ARG A 239 12.69 28.46 -7.00
CA ARG A 239 13.35 27.50 -6.10
C ARG A 239 13.38 26.11 -6.74
N LEU A 240 14.47 25.37 -6.56
CA LEU A 240 14.63 24.00 -7.06
C LEU A 240 14.51 22.96 -5.93
N PRO A 241 13.88 21.79 -6.19
CA PRO A 241 13.85 20.66 -5.26
C PRO A 241 15.22 19.96 -5.14
N GLU A 242 15.36 19.08 -4.14
CA GLU A 242 16.57 18.27 -3.93
C GLU A 242 16.77 17.20 -5.01
N VAL A 243 15.66 16.63 -5.49
CA VAL A 243 15.57 15.80 -6.69
C VAL A 243 14.76 16.57 -7.72
N LEU A 244 15.43 17.05 -8.77
CA LEU A 244 14.80 17.74 -9.90
C LEU A 244 14.49 16.72 -10.99
N VAL A 245 13.19 16.56 -11.26
CA VAL A 245 12.68 15.70 -12.33
C VAL A 245 12.46 16.57 -13.56
N ILE A 246 13.33 16.44 -14.57
CA ILE A 246 13.14 17.15 -15.85
C ILE A 246 12.52 16.21 -16.85
N HIS A 247 11.28 16.50 -17.22
CA HIS A 247 10.55 15.82 -18.29
C HIS A 247 10.94 16.39 -19.65
N LEU A 248 11.88 15.75 -20.35
CA LEU A 248 11.90 15.81 -21.80
C LEU A 248 10.73 14.97 -22.33
N LYS A 249 10.26 15.18 -23.56
CA LYS A 249 9.01 14.57 -24.05
C LYS A 249 9.21 13.28 -24.91
N ARG A 250 10.09 12.32 -24.53
CA ARG A 250 10.32 10.92 -25.07
C ARG A 250 11.17 9.96 -24.12
N PHE A 251 10.74 8.72 -23.75
CA PHE A 251 11.21 7.69 -22.71
C PHE A 251 12.72 7.22 -22.63
N PRO A 252 13.43 6.78 -21.49
CA PRO A 252 13.16 6.61 -20.01
C PRO A 252 14.24 7.17 -18.93
N THR A 253 14.78 6.39 -17.91
CA THR A 253 15.31 6.78 -16.53
C THR A 253 16.45 5.89 -15.86
N LEU A 254 17.15 6.29 -14.74
CA LEU A 254 18.22 5.53 -13.98
C LEU A 254 18.16 5.47 -12.41
N LEU A 255 18.91 4.55 -11.75
CA LEU A 255 19.17 4.43 -10.28
C LEU A 255 20.60 3.91 -9.87
N ASP A 256 21.37 4.80 -9.20
CA ASP A 256 22.47 4.66 -8.19
C ASP A 256 23.85 3.95 -8.35
N GLU A 257 24.82 4.54 -7.62
CA GLU A 257 26.20 4.13 -7.25
C GLU A 257 27.25 3.73 -8.33
N ASN A 258 27.78 4.77 -8.99
CA ASN A 258 29.09 4.83 -9.69
C ASN A 258 29.32 3.86 -10.88
N ARG A 259 28.32 3.09 -11.29
CA ARG A 259 28.28 2.37 -12.57
C ARG A 259 26.87 2.47 -13.15
N TRP A 260 26.78 2.61 -14.47
CA TRP A 260 25.48 2.68 -15.14
C TRP A 260 24.94 1.26 -15.37
N TYR A 261 23.63 1.10 -15.23
CA TYR A 261 22.91 -0.16 -15.46
C TYR A 261 21.68 0.11 -16.32
N ASN A 262 21.43 -0.79 -17.28
CA ASN A 262 20.17 -0.86 -18.01
C ASN A 262 19.21 -1.80 -17.27
N PHE A 263 17.95 -1.40 -17.12
CA PHE A 263 16.89 -2.14 -16.45
C PHE A 263 15.74 -2.39 -17.44
N ASP A 264 15.67 -3.61 -17.97
CA ASP A 264 14.65 -4.06 -18.93
C ASP A 264 13.75 -5.11 -18.26
N ASP A 265 12.81 -4.62 -17.45
CA ASP A 265 11.86 -5.35 -16.60
C ASP A 265 12.46 -6.48 -15.73
N SER A 266 12.73 -7.63 -16.35
CA SER A 266 13.27 -8.84 -15.73
C SER A 266 14.79 -8.98 -15.85
N HIS A 267 15.42 -8.16 -16.70
CA HIS A 267 16.84 -8.22 -17.01
C HIS A 267 17.54 -6.93 -16.57
N ILE A 268 18.69 -7.08 -15.92
CA ILE A 268 19.54 -5.96 -15.47
C ILE A 268 20.94 -6.22 -16.01
N SER A 269 21.49 -5.28 -16.78
CA SER A 269 22.83 -5.39 -17.38
C SER A 269 23.65 -4.13 -17.13
N PRO A 270 24.98 -4.22 -16.99
CA PRO A 270 25.85 -3.04 -16.94
C PRO A 270 25.89 -2.36 -18.32
N ILE A 271 25.99 -1.03 -18.33
CA ILE A 271 26.13 -0.20 -19.53
C ILE A 271 27.22 0.85 -19.31
N ASN A 272 27.89 1.33 -20.36
CA ASN A 272 28.89 2.39 -20.23
C ASN A 272 28.23 3.77 -20.20
N GLU A 273 28.89 4.77 -19.61
CA GLU A 273 28.37 6.15 -19.57
C GLU A 273 28.19 6.77 -20.97
N GLU A 274 28.97 6.31 -21.95
CA GLU A 274 28.87 6.77 -23.35
C GLU A 274 27.54 6.33 -23.98
N ASP A 275 27.17 5.07 -23.78
CA ASP A 275 25.95 4.45 -24.36
C ASP A 275 24.64 4.97 -23.74
N VAL A 276 24.73 5.57 -22.54
CA VAL A 276 23.61 6.21 -21.83
C VAL A 276 23.12 7.47 -22.55
N LYS A 277 24.04 8.21 -23.21
CA LYS A 277 23.75 9.50 -23.87
C LYS A 277 23.15 9.24 -25.26
N SER A 278 21.94 8.72 -25.29
CA SER A 278 21.22 8.35 -26.51
C SER A 278 20.00 9.24 -26.80
N ALA A 279 19.44 9.11 -28.00
CA ALA A 279 18.18 9.75 -28.38
C ALA A 279 16.94 9.16 -27.66
N ALA A 280 17.11 8.10 -26.88
CA ALA A 280 16.07 7.44 -26.09
C ALA A 280 16.16 7.82 -24.60
N ALA A 281 16.20 9.13 -24.28
CA ALA A 281 16.32 9.64 -22.90
C ALA A 281 15.22 10.67 -22.57
N TYR A 282 14.62 10.58 -21.37
CA TYR A 282 13.30 11.18 -21.06
C TYR A 282 13.20 12.02 -19.82
N VAL A 283 13.04 11.33 -18.69
CA VAL A 283 12.85 11.90 -17.40
C VAL A 283 14.25 11.82 -16.84
N LEU A 284 14.95 12.93 -17.01
CA LEU A 284 16.28 13.06 -16.48
C LEU A 284 16.13 13.35 -14.98
N PHE A 285 16.58 12.39 -14.16
CA PHE A 285 16.58 12.53 -12.71
C PHE A 285 17.87 13.20 -12.28
N TYR A 286 17.80 14.49 -11.94
CA TYR A 286 18.92 15.24 -11.40
C TYR A 286 18.84 15.27 -9.87
N LYS A 287 19.76 14.55 -9.22
CA LYS A 287 20.06 14.72 -7.79
C LYS A 287 21.03 15.89 -7.64
N ARG A 288 20.72 16.86 -6.77
CA ARG A 288 21.62 18.00 -6.55
C ARG A 288 22.93 17.53 -5.94
N VAL A 289 24.04 17.63 -6.68
CA VAL A 289 25.38 17.32 -6.18
C VAL A 289 25.81 18.43 -5.23
N ASN A 290 25.61 18.21 -3.93
CA ASN A 290 26.09 19.14 -2.91
C ASN A 290 27.60 18.97 -2.75
N ASN A 291 28.40 19.86 -3.35
CA ASN A 291 29.86 19.82 -3.21
C ASN A 291 30.37 20.49 -1.91
N ASP A 292 29.46 20.82 -1.00
CA ASP A 292 29.73 21.52 0.26
C ASP A 292 29.64 20.58 1.48
N ARG A 293 30.60 20.77 2.40
CA ARG A 293 30.65 20.11 3.73
C ARG A 293 29.47 20.48 4.65
N SER A 294 28.65 21.45 4.26
CA SER A 294 27.46 21.95 4.94
C SER A 294 26.15 21.41 4.34
N SER A 295 26.19 20.32 3.59
CA SER A 295 24.98 19.63 3.13
C SER A 295 24.24 18.93 4.27
N ALA A 296 22.93 19.17 4.35
CA ALA A 296 22.06 18.42 5.24
C ALA A 296 21.99 16.95 4.81
N ARG A 297 22.10 16.05 5.78
CA ARG A 297 22.04 14.60 5.59
C ARG A 297 20.76 14.07 6.20
N THR A 298 20.06 13.21 5.47
CA THR A 298 18.80 12.62 5.89
C THR A 298 18.96 11.11 6.09
N VAL A 299 18.39 10.59 7.17
CA VAL A 299 18.45 9.17 7.55
C VAL A 299 17.04 8.70 7.91
N SER A 300 16.59 7.62 7.27
CA SER A 300 15.25 7.05 7.44
C SER A 300 15.26 5.86 8.40
N ILE A 301 14.51 5.97 9.49
CA ILE A 301 14.28 4.91 10.48
C ILE A 301 13.05 4.11 10.06
N VAL A 302 13.22 3.26 9.05
CA VAL A 302 12.14 2.52 8.38
C VAL A 302 11.22 1.78 9.37
N ALA A 303 11.79 1.22 10.44
CA ALA A 303 11.05 0.47 11.47
C ALA A 303 9.97 1.28 12.22
N MET A 304 10.06 2.61 12.25
CA MET A 304 9.06 3.50 12.89
C MET A 304 8.44 4.52 11.90
N LEU A 305 8.85 4.50 10.62
CA LEU A 305 8.52 5.52 9.59
C LEU A 305 9.01 6.94 9.91
N TRP A 306 10.10 7.05 10.70
CA TRP A 306 10.69 8.32 11.10
C TRP A 306 11.85 8.71 10.17
N GLU A 307 12.11 10.01 10.05
CA GLU A 307 13.24 10.54 9.29
C GLU A 307 13.95 11.57 10.17
N ILE A 308 15.28 11.52 10.20
CA ILE A 308 16.11 12.54 10.86
C ILE A 308 17.00 13.19 9.82
N MET A 309 16.86 14.51 9.67
CA MET A 309 17.74 15.35 8.88
C MET A 309 18.67 16.13 9.83
N PHE A 310 19.96 16.18 9.53
CA PHE A 310 20.94 16.92 10.32
C PHE A 310 22.00 17.61 9.46
N VAL A 311 22.51 18.74 9.94
CA VAL A 311 23.60 19.49 9.29
C VAL A 311 24.51 20.15 10.32
N GLN A 312 25.83 20.11 10.07
CA GLN A 312 26.79 20.96 10.79
C GLN A 312 26.78 22.34 10.12
N ALA A 313 26.14 23.32 10.76
CA ALA A 313 26.00 24.67 10.23
C ALA A 313 27.25 25.53 10.51
N ALA A 314 27.96 25.23 11.60
CA ALA A 314 29.25 25.80 11.97
C ALA A 314 30.01 24.79 12.88
N PRO A 315 31.30 24.97 13.19
CA PRO A 315 32.09 23.96 13.91
C PRO A 315 31.43 23.42 15.19
N ASN A 316 30.80 24.29 15.97
CA ASN A 316 30.09 23.94 17.21
C ASN A 316 28.55 24.05 17.11
N VAL A 317 27.98 24.04 15.89
CA VAL A 317 26.54 24.29 15.68
C VAL A 317 25.95 23.24 14.76
N TRP A 318 25.06 22.42 15.31
CA TRP A 318 24.35 21.36 14.58
C TRP A 318 22.85 21.66 14.55
N ASN A 319 22.24 21.65 13.37
CA ASN A 319 20.79 21.74 13.25
C ASN A 319 20.22 20.35 13.00
N PHE A 320 19.18 19.99 13.75
CA PHE A 320 18.44 18.74 13.63
C PHE A 320 16.99 19.02 13.27
N VAL A 321 16.42 18.19 12.39
CA VAL A 321 14.98 18.12 12.11
C VAL A 321 14.56 16.66 12.13
N LEU A 322 13.71 16.30 13.09
CA LEU A 322 13.04 15.01 13.17
C LEU A 322 11.66 15.12 12.51
N SER A 323 11.34 14.21 11.60
CA SER A 323 10.00 13.98 11.05
C SER A 323 9.46 12.64 11.56
N ALA A 324 8.27 12.67 12.16
CA ALA A 324 7.57 11.49 12.68
C ALA A 324 6.09 11.52 12.27
N PRO A 325 5.41 10.38 12.12
CA PRO A 325 3.95 10.35 11.95
C PRO A 325 3.23 11.04 13.12
N SER A 326 2.16 11.76 12.81
CA SER A 326 1.27 12.37 13.81
C SER A 326 0.44 11.28 14.51
N THR A 327 0.71 11.08 15.80
CA THR A 327 0.15 9.95 16.57
C THR A 327 -0.83 10.37 17.67
N LYS A 328 -1.12 11.68 17.81
CA LYS A 328 -1.82 12.25 18.99
C LYS A 328 -1.19 11.81 20.33
N ALA A 329 0.11 11.54 20.30
CA ALA A 329 0.96 11.18 21.43
C ALA A 329 2.16 12.13 21.47
N TYR A 330 2.96 12.07 22.54
CA TYR A 330 4.28 12.70 22.50
C TYR A 330 5.23 11.88 21.61
N VAL A 331 6.16 12.57 20.95
CA VAL A 331 7.28 11.96 20.22
C VAL A 331 8.59 12.49 20.80
N ALA A 332 9.57 11.60 20.95
CA ALA A 332 10.81 11.87 21.65
C ALA A 332 12.04 11.45 20.83
N ILE A 333 13.07 12.28 20.87
CA ILE A 333 14.44 11.97 20.42
C ILE A 333 15.40 12.31 21.57
N GLY A 334 16.33 11.41 21.88
CA GLY A 334 17.33 11.63 22.92
C GLY A 334 18.73 11.23 22.49
N PHE A 335 19.69 11.83 23.15
CA PHE A 335 21.12 11.56 22.97
C PHE A 335 21.57 10.71 24.16
N SER A 336 22.09 9.52 23.84
CA SER A 336 22.52 8.53 24.82
C SER A 336 24.05 8.42 24.85
N PRO A 337 24.67 8.30 26.04
CA PRO A 337 26.09 7.97 26.14
C PRO A 337 26.44 6.54 25.68
N ASN A 338 25.47 5.61 25.66
CA ASN A 338 25.74 4.16 25.57
C ASN A 338 24.63 3.32 24.90
N GLY A 339 23.73 3.95 24.14
CA GLY A 339 22.56 3.30 23.51
C GLY A 339 21.36 3.05 24.44
N ASN A 340 21.52 3.10 25.76
CA ASN A 340 20.43 2.89 26.70
C ASN A 340 19.63 4.18 26.96
N MET A 341 18.32 4.05 27.20
CA MET A 341 17.49 5.20 27.59
C MET A 341 17.86 5.76 28.97
N VAL A 342 18.15 4.89 29.95
CA VAL A 342 18.49 5.32 31.30
C VAL A 342 19.86 6.01 31.29
N GLY A 343 19.94 7.21 31.87
CA GLY A 343 21.11 8.09 31.84
C GLY A 343 21.19 9.01 30.60
N SER A 344 20.18 8.99 29.71
CA SER A 344 20.13 9.86 28.53
C SER A 344 19.39 11.17 28.79
N THR A 345 19.62 12.17 27.92
CA THR A 345 18.77 13.37 27.84
C THR A 345 17.91 13.32 26.58
N ALA A 346 16.62 13.62 26.72
CA ALA A 346 15.65 13.54 25.63
C ALA A 346 14.89 14.86 25.40
N VAL A 347 14.74 15.22 24.13
CA VAL A 347 13.84 16.25 23.63
C VAL A 347 12.50 15.59 23.34
N VAL A 348 11.43 16.08 23.93
CA VAL A 348 10.08 15.52 23.77
C VAL A 348 9.14 16.62 23.31
N GLY A 349 8.44 16.36 22.20
CA GLY A 349 7.44 17.25 21.64
C GLY A 349 6.06 16.61 21.55
N TRP A 350 5.02 17.40 21.72
CA TRP A 350 3.63 17.01 21.52
C TRP A 350 2.80 18.19 21.03
N VAL A 351 1.63 17.91 20.47
CA VAL A 351 0.65 18.93 20.09
C VAL A 351 -0.63 18.71 20.86
N GLU A 352 -1.11 19.75 21.52
CA GLU A 352 -2.34 19.74 22.31
C GLU A 352 -3.58 19.81 21.40
N SER A 353 -4.76 19.53 21.97
CA SER A 353 -6.03 19.54 21.23
C SER A 353 -6.37 20.91 20.62
N GLY A 354 -5.83 22.01 21.14
CA GLY A 354 -5.95 23.36 20.57
C GLY A 354 -4.98 23.67 19.42
N GLY A 355 -4.15 22.70 18.99
CA GLY A 355 -3.13 22.90 17.95
C GLY A 355 -1.82 23.51 18.45
N THR A 356 -1.72 23.89 19.73
CA THR A 356 -0.50 24.40 20.34
C THR A 356 0.56 23.31 20.42
N SER A 357 1.72 23.55 19.79
CA SER A 357 2.88 22.67 19.89
C SER A 357 3.71 22.99 21.13
N ASN A 358 4.15 21.95 21.82
CA ASN A 358 4.98 22.01 23.02
C ASN A 358 6.25 21.21 22.79
N MET A 359 7.39 21.72 23.28
CA MET A 359 8.66 21.01 23.30
C MET A 359 9.33 21.22 24.67
N LYS A 360 9.82 20.14 25.29
CA LYS A 360 10.54 20.18 26.57
C LYS A 360 11.69 19.17 26.60
N GLN A 361 12.70 19.43 27.43
CA GLN A 361 13.82 18.50 27.65
C GLN A 361 13.64 17.71 28.96
N TYR A 362 14.03 16.45 28.97
CA TYR A 362 13.92 15.55 30.11
C TYR A 362 15.21 14.76 30.34
N PHE A 363 15.59 14.59 31.60
CA PHE A 363 16.62 13.66 32.02
C PHE A 363 16.00 12.31 32.35
N LEU A 364 16.47 11.24 31.71
CA LEU A 364 15.92 9.88 31.84
C LEU A 364 16.68 9.11 32.93
N GLY A 365 16.53 9.52 34.19
CA GLY A 365 17.30 8.97 35.32
C GLY A 365 16.98 7.53 35.70
N GLY A 366 15.87 6.95 35.23
CA GLY A 366 15.48 5.59 35.59
C GLY A 366 14.28 5.05 34.80
N GLN A 367 13.76 3.89 35.24
CA GLN A 367 12.59 3.23 34.62
C GLN A 367 11.25 3.67 35.24
N GLN A 368 11.27 4.26 36.43
CA GLN A 368 10.09 4.84 37.09
C GLN A 368 9.80 6.27 36.58
N PRO A 369 8.53 6.69 36.46
CA PRO A 369 8.17 8.06 36.06
C PRO A 369 8.69 9.16 37.00
N SER A 370 8.95 8.84 38.27
CA SER A 370 9.59 9.73 39.27
C SER A 370 11.04 10.09 38.92
N LEU A 371 11.74 9.21 38.22
CA LEU A 371 13.14 9.37 37.83
C LEU A 371 13.30 10.00 36.43
N VAL A 372 12.18 10.24 35.73
CA VAL A 372 12.14 10.95 34.45
C VAL A 372 11.77 12.40 34.73
N THR A 373 12.79 13.25 34.86
CA THR A 373 12.63 14.62 35.37
C THR A 373 12.69 15.66 34.27
N LEU A 374 11.86 16.70 34.38
CA LEU A 374 11.87 17.84 33.47
C LEU A 374 13.12 18.71 33.72
N ILE A 375 13.87 19.02 32.66
CA ILE A 375 15.02 19.91 32.76
C ILE A 375 14.54 21.35 32.64
N GLN A 376 14.72 22.11 33.73
CA GLN A 376 14.26 23.51 33.83
C GLN A 376 15.36 24.54 33.53
N SER A 377 16.64 24.18 33.70
CA SER A 377 17.78 25.07 33.48
C SER A 377 18.56 24.66 32.21
N PRO A 378 18.85 25.60 31.28
CA PRO A 378 19.62 25.30 30.06
C PRO A 378 21.01 24.69 30.31
N SER A 379 21.62 24.99 31.47
CA SER A 379 22.92 24.46 31.90
C SER A 379 22.93 22.98 32.31
N GLN A 380 21.75 22.37 32.49
CA GLN A 380 21.60 20.97 32.93
C GLN A 380 21.12 20.04 31.79
N GLY A 381 20.79 20.60 30.62
CA GLY A 381 20.25 19.86 29.48
C GLY A 381 21.19 19.79 28.29
N LEU A 382 20.64 19.38 27.16
CA LEU A 382 21.29 19.54 25.86
C LEU A 382 21.45 21.05 25.57
N PRO A 383 22.66 21.51 25.21
CA PRO A 383 22.93 22.92 24.97
C PRO A 383 22.22 23.39 23.69
N PHE A 384 20.97 23.83 23.84
CA PHE A 384 20.17 24.31 22.73
C PHE A 384 20.66 25.68 22.25
N GLY A 385 20.69 25.86 20.93
CA GLY A 385 20.80 27.19 20.33
C GLY A 385 19.46 27.93 20.40
N ASN A 386 19.45 29.19 19.95
CA ASN A 386 18.28 30.07 20.03
C ASN A 386 17.09 29.63 19.13
N VAL A 387 17.23 28.53 18.38
CA VAL A 387 16.24 28.03 17.43
C VAL A 387 15.82 26.61 17.80
N SER A 388 14.64 26.50 18.41
CA SER A 388 13.90 25.25 18.59
C SER A 388 12.43 25.49 18.27
N THR A 389 11.86 24.72 17.34
CA THR A 389 10.47 24.87 16.89
C THR A 389 9.83 23.53 16.58
N MET A 390 8.50 23.46 16.67
CA MET A 390 7.72 22.26 16.38
C MET A 390 6.52 22.61 15.51
N LEU A 391 6.40 21.92 14.38
CA LEU A 391 5.35 22.11 13.39
C LEU A 391 4.59 20.78 13.18
N VAL A 392 3.29 20.86 12.86
CA VAL A 392 2.53 19.74 12.32
C VAL A 392 2.04 20.09 10.93
N GLN A 393 2.34 19.23 9.95
CA GLN A 393 1.95 19.41 8.56
C GLN A 393 1.74 18.04 7.91
N SER A 394 0.67 17.89 7.13
CA SER A 394 0.37 16.67 6.35
C SER A 394 0.43 15.37 7.16
N ASP A 395 -0.19 15.37 8.35
CA ASP A 395 -0.20 14.25 9.32
C ASP A 395 1.20 13.79 9.77
N ARG A 396 2.19 14.69 9.74
CA ARG A 396 3.53 14.51 10.31
C ARG A 396 3.84 15.61 11.33
N ILE A 397 4.54 15.21 12.38
CA ILE A 397 5.17 16.06 13.38
C ILE A 397 6.61 16.33 12.95
N TYR A 398 7.00 17.60 12.95
CA TYR A 398 8.38 18.04 12.74
C TYR A 398 8.89 18.69 14.02
N ILE A 399 9.98 18.16 14.58
CA ILE A 399 10.71 18.75 15.71
C ILE A 399 12.06 19.24 15.18
N ALA A 400 12.26 20.55 15.14
CA ALA A 400 13.51 21.17 14.73
C ALA A 400 14.21 21.81 15.94
N PHE A 401 15.49 21.53 16.13
CA PHE A 401 16.30 22.12 17.20
C PHE A 401 17.76 22.27 16.81
N GLN A 402 18.40 23.30 17.35
CA GLN A 402 19.83 23.54 17.21
C GLN A 402 20.57 23.05 18.46
N LEU A 403 21.69 22.35 18.28
CA LEU A 403 22.56 21.85 19.35
C LEU A 403 23.94 22.51 19.24
N LEU A 404 24.38 23.16 20.32
CA LEU A 404 25.65 23.86 20.44
C LEU A 404 26.71 22.92 21.03
N THR A 405 27.33 22.11 20.17
CA THR A 405 28.38 21.15 20.54
C THR A 405 29.37 20.96 19.40
N ALA A 406 30.64 20.70 19.72
CA ALA A 406 31.64 20.29 18.73
C ALA A 406 31.27 18.95 18.07
N GLN A 407 30.72 18.01 18.86
CA GLN A 407 30.28 16.71 18.38
C GLN A 407 29.00 16.25 19.12
N PRO A 408 27.90 15.92 18.41
CA PRO A 408 26.72 15.33 19.03
C PRO A 408 26.97 13.87 19.46
N GLY A 409 26.21 13.40 20.45
CA GLY A 409 26.31 12.02 20.92
C GLY A 409 25.93 11.01 19.84
N LEU A 410 26.77 9.99 19.63
CA LEU A 410 26.62 9.00 18.54
C LEU A 410 25.37 8.13 18.65
N HIS A 411 24.90 7.86 19.88
CA HIS A 411 23.75 7.00 20.10
C HIS A 411 22.48 7.83 20.23
N LEU A 412 21.54 7.62 19.30
CA LEU A 412 20.23 8.28 19.29
C LEU A 412 19.14 7.28 19.66
N ILE A 413 18.36 7.67 20.68
CA ILE A 413 17.17 6.95 21.14
C ILE A 413 15.92 7.68 20.68
N TYR A 414 14.89 6.94 20.29
CA TYR A 414 13.61 7.49 19.86
C TYR A 414 12.47 6.76 20.54
N ALA A 415 11.38 7.46 20.83
CA ALA A 415 10.21 6.87 21.47
C ALA A 415 8.90 7.58 21.08
N VAL A 416 7.82 6.80 21.04
CA VAL A 416 6.43 7.27 20.88
C VAL A 416 5.67 7.04 22.18
N GLY A 417 4.98 8.06 22.68
CA GLY A 417 4.13 7.98 23.87
C GLY A 417 2.80 7.25 23.63
N PRO A 418 1.96 7.12 24.66
CA PRO A 418 0.61 6.60 24.47
C PRO A 418 -0.31 7.63 23.81
N VAL A 419 -1.05 7.19 22.80
CA VAL A 419 -2.12 7.99 22.15
C VAL A 419 -3.08 8.53 23.21
N GLY A 420 -3.30 9.85 23.20
CA GLY A 420 -4.21 10.53 24.14
C GLY A 420 -3.70 10.68 25.58
N ARG A 421 -2.45 10.32 25.89
CA ARG A 421 -1.79 10.58 27.19
C ARG A 421 -0.64 11.57 27.01
N LEU A 422 -0.97 12.81 26.70
CA LEU A 422 0.00 13.89 26.56
C LEU A 422 0.51 14.37 27.94
N PRO A 423 1.76 14.87 28.03
CA PRO A 423 2.25 15.53 29.24
C PRO A 423 1.43 16.79 29.54
N GLN A 424 1.06 16.99 30.81
CA GLN A 424 0.21 18.11 31.25
C GLN A 424 0.83 18.85 32.44
N ALA A 425 0.51 20.14 32.58
CA ALA A 425 0.89 20.97 33.71
C ALA A 425 0.32 20.42 35.05
N PRO A 426 0.97 20.68 36.20
CA PRO A 426 2.20 21.47 36.37
C PRO A 426 3.49 20.69 36.06
N ASP A 427 3.53 19.38 36.31
CA ASP A 427 4.77 18.59 36.32
C ASP A 427 5.26 18.14 34.93
N PHE A 428 4.38 18.08 33.92
CA PHE A 428 4.65 17.55 32.58
C PHE A 428 5.27 16.13 32.57
N ARG A 429 4.89 15.26 33.52
CA ARG A 429 5.46 13.90 33.60
C ARG A 429 5.20 13.08 32.34
N LEU A 430 6.23 12.35 31.91
CA LEU A 430 6.12 11.39 30.81
C LEU A 430 5.49 10.07 31.31
N THR A 431 4.64 9.48 30.48
CA THR A 431 4.10 8.13 30.69
C THR A 431 4.97 7.08 29.99
N GLU A 432 4.75 5.78 30.24
CA GLU A 432 5.50 4.72 29.53
C GLU A 432 5.28 4.83 28.01
N HIS A 433 6.38 4.90 27.25
CA HIS A 433 6.38 4.86 25.78
C HIS A 433 5.75 3.55 25.26
N GLN A 434 5.01 3.65 24.15
CA GLN A 434 4.43 2.49 23.45
C GLN A 434 5.49 1.72 22.68
N ASP A 435 6.35 2.43 21.94
CA ASP A 435 7.45 1.85 21.17
C ASP A 435 8.71 2.72 21.29
N LYS A 436 9.86 2.08 21.07
CA LYS A 436 11.17 2.71 21.10
C LYS A 436 12.17 2.01 20.19
N ILE A 437 13.16 2.77 19.76
CA ILE A 437 14.32 2.24 19.04
C ILE A 437 15.59 2.98 19.50
N ALA A 438 16.69 2.25 19.58
CA ALA A 438 18.02 2.79 19.83
C ALA A 438 18.87 2.56 18.58
N THR A 439 19.72 3.53 18.25
CA THR A 439 20.44 3.59 16.98
C THR A 439 21.79 4.25 17.21
N SER A 440 22.76 3.93 16.36
CA SER A 440 24.03 4.66 16.29
C SER A 440 24.13 5.38 14.95
N LEU A 441 24.53 6.66 15.00
CA LEU A 441 24.66 7.55 13.85
C LEU A 441 26.08 8.10 13.77
N ASN A 442 26.76 7.81 12.66
CA ASN A 442 28.04 8.44 12.35
C ASN A 442 27.80 9.72 11.54
N TYR A 443 27.93 10.88 12.19
CA TYR A 443 27.72 12.19 11.58
C TYR A 443 28.66 12.50 10.39
N ALA A 444 29.86 11.91 10.35
CA ALA A 444 30.85 12.15 9.31
C ALA A 444 30.64 11.29 8.06
N SER A 445 30.26 10.01 8.21
CA SER A 445 29.97 9.11 7.08
C SER A 445 28.49 9.06 6.69
N GLY A 446 27.58 9.51 7.56
CA GLY A 446 26.13 9.36 7.39
C GLY A 446 25.63 7.93 7.64
N GLN A 447 26.52 7.00 8.01
CA GLN A 447 26.13 5.62 8.30
C GLN A 447 25.28 5.55 9.57
N PHE A 448 24.21 4.78 9.48
CA PHE A 448 23.22 4.58 10.52
C PHE A 448 23.03 3.09 10.78
N GLN A 449 23.02 2.67 12.04
CA GLN A 449 22.78 1.29 12.43
C GLN A 449 21.75 1.22 13.56
N THR A 450 20.74 0.37 13.39
CA THR A 450 19.78 0.04 14.46
C THR A 450 20.45 -0.89 15.47
N GLU A 451 20.41 -0.54 16.75
CA GLU A 451 20.97 -1.38 17.80
C GLU A 451 20.08 -2.60 18.07
N LYS A 452 20.72 -3.76 18.33
CA LYS A 452 19.99 -5.01 18.56
C LYS A 452 19.22 -4.96 19.88
N ARG A 453 17.88 -5.00 19.80
CA ARG A 453 16.98 -5.10 20.96
C ARG A 453 17.39 -6.29 21.86
N PRO A 454 17.77 -6.07 23.14
CA PRO A 454 18.27 -7.15 24.01
C PRO A 454 17.22 -8.25 24.29
N GLU A 455 15.92 -7.92 24.23
CA GLU A 455 14.82 -8.90 24.36
C GLU A 455 14.77 -9.96 23.24
N SER A 456 15.41 -9.72 22.09
CA SER A 456 15.35 -10.63 20.93
C SER A 456 15.86 -12.03 21.27
N ASN A 457 16.92 -12.13 22.08
CA ASN A 457 17.47 -13.40 22.54
C ASN A 457 16.48 -14.15 23.45
N LEU A 458 15.79 -13.46 24.36
CA LEU A 458 14.82 -14.10 25.25
C LEU A 458 13.62 -14.67 24.48
N ARG A 459 13.11 -13.93 23.48
CA ARG A 459 12.03 -14.40 22.59
C ARG A 459 12.50 -15.58 21.73
N ARG A 460 13.74 -15.58 21.24
CA ARG A 460 14.33 -16.69 20.47
C ARG A 460 14.53 -17.94 21.33
N ILE A 461 15.02 -17.81 22.56
CA ILE A 461 15.19 -18.91 23.52
C ILE A 461 13.82 -19.48 23.90
N HIS A 462 12.81 -18.65 24.17
CA HIS A 462 11.45 -19.10 24.44
C HIS A 462 10.83 -19.86 23.24
N GLY A 463 11.05 -19.36 22.01
CA GLY A 463 10.67 -20.08 20.78
C GLY A 463 11.34 -21.44 20.66
N LEU A 464 12.65 -21.53 20.92
CA LEU A 464 13.41 -22.78 20.87
C LEU A 464 12.94 -23.79 21.94
N LEU A 465 12.66 -23.30 23.15
CA LEU A 465 12.15 -24.12 24.27
C LEU A 465 10.75 -24.69 23.93
N ASN A 466 9.88 -23.88 23.32
CA ASN A 466 8.60 -24.36 22.81
C ASN A 466 8.82 -25.43 21.73
N MET A 467 9.67 -25.21 20.72
CA MET A 467 9.93 -26.22 19.69
C MET A 467 10.41 -27.56 20.28
N LEU A 468 11.27 -27.53 21.31
CA LEU A 468 11.71 -28.74 22.02
C LEU A 468 10.54 -29.47 22.73
N GLY A 469 9.68 -28.73 23.44
CA GLY A 469 8.53 -29.29 24.14
C GLY A 469 7.50 -29.91 23.20
N TRP A 470 7.24 -29.25 22.07
CA TRP A 470 6.23 -29.68 21.09
C TRP A 470 6.72 -30.79 20.16
N ALA A 471 7.99 -30.79 19.74
CA ALA A 471 8.52 -31.79 18.81
C ALA A 471 9.04 -33.07 19.49
N ILE A 472 9.44 -33.01 20.76
CA ILE A 472 10.11 -34.13 21.45
C ILE A 472 9.30 -34.62 22.66
N LEU A 473 8.98 -33.74 23.61
CA LEU A 473 8.31 -34.16 24.86
C LEU A 473 6.86 -34.60 24.63
N MET A 474 6.13 -33.95 23.72
CA MET A 474 4.77 -34.34 23.34
C MET A 474 4.68 -35.77 22.75
N PRO A 475 5.43 -36.15 21.68
CA PRO A 475 5.43 -37.52 21.18
C PRO A 475 5.83 -38.57 22.23
N ILE A 476 6.82 -38.27 23.08
CA ILE A 476 7.23 -39.17 24.17
C ILE A 476 6.08 -39.38 25.16
N GLY A 477 5.38 -38.31 25.58
CA GLY A 477 4.21 -38.41 26.45
C GLY A 477 3.09 -39.26 25.85
N VAL A 478 2.82 -39.11 24.56
CA VAL A 478 1.83 -39.92 23.83
C VAL A 478 2.24 -41.39 23.71
N MET A 479 3.53 -41.68 23.51
CA MET A 479 4.03 -43.08 23.48
C MET A 479 3.96 -43.75 24.86
N VAL A 480 4.30 -43.03 25.94
CA VAL A 480 4.23 -43.55 27.32
C VAL A 480 2.77 -43.75 27.78
N ALA A 481 1.81 -43.00 27.22
CA ALA A 481 0.38 -43.13 27.50
C ALA A 481 -0.26 -44.45 27.00
N ARG A 482 0.49 -45.46 26.56
CA ARG A 482 -0.05 -46.80 26.24
C ARG A 482 -0.54 -47.59 27.47
N ALA A 483 -0.15 -47.21 28.69
CA ALA A 483 -0.67 -47.82 29.93
C ALA A 483 -2.18 -47.57 30.14
N ASN A 484 -2.93 -48.55 30.67
CA ASN A 484 -4.39 -48.45 30.79
C ASN A 484 -4.86 -47.64 32.02
N VAL A 485 -4.60 -46.32 32.01
CA VAL A 485 -4.90 -45.43 33.15
C VAL A 485 -5.78 -44.25 32.70
N PRO A 486 -7.12 -44.37 32.75
CA PRO A 486 -8.03 -43.41 32.11
C PRO A 486 -7.98 -42.00 32.71
N ILE A 487 -7.85 -41.87 34.04
CA ILE A 487 -7.85 -40.56 34.72
C ILE A 487 -6.56 -39.77 34.41
N HIS A 488 -5.39 -40.42 34.46
CA HIS A 488 -4.10 -39.80 34.16
C HIS A 488 -4.02 -39.37 32.67
N LYS A 489 -4.60 -40.19 31.78
CA LYS A 489 -4.77 -39.88 30.35
C LYS A 489 -5.65 -38.65 30.15
N ALA A 490 -6.83 -38.61 30.76
CA ALA A 490 -7.77 -37.49 30.63
C ALA A 490 -7.16 -36.17 31.12
N LEU A 491 -6.52 -36.17 32.29
CA LEU A 491 -5.79 -35.00 32.81
C LEU A 491 -4.65 -34.59 31.86
N GLY A 492 -3.85 -35.55 31.38
CA GLY A 492 -2.79 -35.29 30.40
C GLY A 492 -3.29 -34.61 29.12
N ILE A 493 -4.38 -35.11 28.53
CA ILE A 493 -5.00 -34.53 27.32
C ILE A 493 -5.52 -33.11 27.59
N VAL A 494 -6.13 -32.84 28.75
CA VAL A 494 -6.59 -31.50 29.13
C VAL A 494 -5.42 -30.52 29.29
N ILE A 495 -4.35 -30.94 29.99
CA ILE A 495 -3.11 -30.14 30.16
C ILE A 495 -2.49 -29.80 28.80
N ILE A 496 -2.37 -30.81 27.92
CA ILE A 496 -1.88 -30.66 26.54
C ILE A 496 -2.74 -29.64 25.80
N THR A 497 -4.06 -29.83 25.77
CA THR A 497 -4.99 -28.97 25.02
C THR A 497 -4.97 -27.52 25.51
N PHE A 498 -4.95 -27.30 26.82
CA PHE A 498 -4.85 -25.95 27.39
C PHE A 498 -3.47 -25.34 27.14
N GLY A 499 -2.40 -26.15 27.09
CA GLY A 499 -1.06 -25.72 26.69
C GLY A 499 -1.02 -25.25 25.23
N CYS A 500 -1.68 -25.98 24.34
CA CYS A 500 -1.88 -25.57 22.94
C CYS A 500 -2.54 -24.20 22.84
N LEU A 501 -3.65 -24.02 23.56
CA LEU A 501 -4.41 -22.77 23.54
C LEU A 501 -3.63 -21.60 24.17
N GLN A 502 -2.80 -21.84 25.19
CA GLN A 502 -1.92 -20.82 25.77
C GLN A 502 -0.86 -20.30 24.79
N VAL A 503 -0.24 -21.19 24.00
CA VAL A 503 0.73 -20.79 22.98
C VAL A 503 0.03 -20.05 21.83
N LEU A 504 -1.13 -20.55 21.37
CA LEU A 504 -1.93 -19.87 20.33
C LEU A 504 -2.42 -18.49 20.79
N ALA A 505 -2.75 -18.31 22.07
CA ALA A 505 -3.15 -17.02 22.62
C ALA A 505 -2.04 -15.95 22.50
N LEU A 506 -0.76 -16.33 22.45
CA LEU A 506 0.33 -15.37 22.20
C LEU A 506 0.31 -14.80 20.77
N LEU A 507 -0.23 -15.53 19.79
CA LEU A 507 -0.40 -15.03 18.41
C LEU A 507 -1.53 -14.00 18.31
N ILE A 508 -2.58 -14.15 19.14
CA ILE A 508 -3.75 -13.26 19.18
C ILE A 508 -3.61 -12.24 20.33
N ARG A 509 -2.37 -11.90 20.70
CA ARG A 509 -2.05 -11.01 21.83
C ARG A 509 -2.49 -9.56 21.53
N PRO A 510 -3.51 -8.99 22.20
CA PRO A 510 -3.96 -7.63 21.92
C PRO A 510 -2.93 -6.59 22.39
N ASP A 511 -2.91 -5.44 21.72
CA ASP A 511 -2.10 -4.28 22.10
C ASP A 511 -2.34 -3.84 23.56
N LYS A 512 -1.32 -3.23 24.19
CA LYS A 512 -1.38 -2.73 25.58
C LYS A 512 -2.57 -1.78 25.83
N THR A 513 -3.00 -1.01 24.84
CA THR A 513 -4.08 -0.01 24.96
C THR A 513 -5.49 -0.57 24.77
N SER A 514 -5.64 -1.79 24.23
CA SER A 514 -6.95 -2.36 23.90
C SER A 514 -7.74 -2.74 25.15
N LYS A 515 -9.05 -2.44 25.19
CA LYS A 515 -9.95 -2.96 26.24
C LYS A 515 -9.96 -4.50 26.30
N VAL A 516 -9.69 -5.17 25.16
CA VAL A 516 -9.60 -6.63 25.05
C VAL A 516 -8.38 -7.20 25.79
N ARG A 517 -7.33 -6.38 26.00
CA ARG A 517 -6.10 -6.72 26.76
C ARG A 517 -6.42 -7.26 28.16
N LYS A 518 -7.45 -6.72 28.83
CA LYS A 518 -7.88 -7.13 30.17
C LYS A 518 -8.35 -8.59 30.19
N TYR A 519 -9.21 -8.97 29.24
CA TYR A 519 -9.72 -10.34 29.12
C TYR A 519 -8.63 -11.32 28.69
N TRP A 520 -7.76 -10.91 27.77
CA TRP A 520 -6.60 -11.70 27.38
C TRP A 520 -5.65 -11.98 28.57
N ASN A 521 -5.35 -10.96 29.39
CA ASN A 521 -4.53 -11.13 30.59
C ASN A 521 -5.20 -12.10 31.58
N TRP A 522 -6.52 -11.96 31.83
CA TRP A 522 -7.26 -12.87 32.71
C TRP A 522 -7.22 -14.31 32.21
N TYR A 523 -7.46 -14.54 30.91
CA TYR A 523 -7.34 -15.86 30.29
C TYR A 523 -5.92 -16.42 30.42
N HIS A 524 -4.90 -15.66 30.02
CA HIS A 524 -3.51 -16.12 29.98
C HIS A 524 -3.01 -16.49 31.37
N PHE A 525 -3.19 -15.62 32.37
CA PHE A 525 -2.77 -15.90 33.73
C PHE A 525 -3.65 -16.93 34.45
N GLY A 526 -4.97 -16.86 34.28
CA GLY A 526 -5.92 -17.77 34.95
C GLY A 526 -5.79 -19.20 34.44
N VAL A 527 -5.92 -19.41 33.13
CA VAL A 527 -5.80 -20.74 32.52
C VAL A 527 -4.36 -21.25 32.59
N GLY A 528 -3.35 -20.36 32.56
CA GLY A 528 -1.95 -20.74 32.75
C GLY A 528 -1.67 -21.28 34.15
N ARG A 529 -2.16 -20.61 35.20
CA ARG A 529 -2.05 -21.09 36.59
C ARG A 529 -2.82 -22.40 36.82
N ALA A 530 -4.03 -22.51 36.26
CA ALA A 530 -4.82 -23.74 36.31
C ALA A 530 -4.09 -24.92 35.63
N LEU A 531 -3.43 -24.68 34.48
CA LEU A 531 -2.63 -25.70 33.78
C LEU A 531 -1.45 -26.18 34.64
N VAL A 532 -0.70 -25.28 35.28
CA VAL A 532 0.41 -25.65 36.18
C VAL A 532 -0.10 -26.49 37.36
N PHE A 533 -1.23 -26.10 37.96
CA PHE A 533 -1.85 -26.85 39.06
C PHE A 533 -2.30 -28.26 38.63
N LEU A 534 -2.96 -28.38 37.48
CA LEU A 534 -3.35 -29.68 36.92
C LEU A 534 -2.12 -30.55 36.57
N ALA A 535 -1.05 -29.95 36.04
CA ALA A 535 0.20 -30.65 35.76
C ALA A 535 0.86 -31.21 37.04
N VAL A 536 0.91 -30.44 38.12
CA VAL A 536 1.40 -30.90 39.43
C VAL A 536 0.59 -32.09 39.95
N ILE A 537 -0.75 -32.00 39.93
CA ILE A 537 -1.64 -33.12 40.31
C ILE A 537 -1.36 -34.34 39.44
N ASN A 538 -1.26 -34.16 38.12
CA ASN A 538 -1.09 -35.27 37.19
C ASN A 538 0.26 -35.98 37.35
N VAL A 539 1.32 -35.26 37.74
CA VAL A 539 2.63 -35.86 38.08
C VAL A 539 2.54 -36.67 39.37
N PHE A 540 2.02 -36.11 40.47
CA PHE A 540 1.88 -36.88 41.73
C PHE A 540 0.98 -38.11 41.56
N TYR A 541 -0.12 -37.99 40.80
CA TYR A 541 -0.97 -39.12 40.47
C TYR A 541 -0.22 -40.19 39.65
N GLY A 542 0.56 -39.76 38.64
CA GLY A 542 1.44 -40.65 37.87
C GLY A 542 2.48 -41.38 38.71
N VAL A 543 3.13 -40.71 39.67
CA VAL A 543 4.10 -41.32 40.60
C VAL A 543 3.43 -42.35 41.51
N HIS A 544 2.22 -42.06 41.99
CA HIS A 544 1.41 -43.01 42.78
C HIS A 544 1.05 -44.27 41.96
N LEU A 545 0.58 -44.08 40.73
CA LEU A 545 0.25 -45.18 39.79
C LEU A 545 1.47 -46.04 39.44
N GLY A 546 2.64 -45.41 39.25
CA GLY A 546 3.90 -46.09 38.97
C GLY A 546 4.49 -46.85 40.16
N LYS A 547 3.88 -46.78 41.36
CA LYS A 547 4.38 -47.37 42.61
C LYS A 547 5.85 -46.99 42.94
N ALA A 548 6.31 -45.83 42.48
CA ALA A 548 7.74 -45.49 42.48
C ALA A 548 8.34 -45.25 43.90
N GLY A 549 7.51 -45.21 44.94
CA GLY A 549 7.92 -44.97 46.32
C GLY A 549 7.85 -43.49 46.73
N SER A 550 7.89 -43.24 48.05
CA SER A 550 7.74 -41.90 48.62
C SER A 550 8.90 -40.95 48.27
N SER A 551 10.08 -41.48 47.96
CA SER A 551 11.27 -40.71 47.56
C SER A 551 11.03 -39.80 46.34
N TRP A 552 10.29 -40.28 45.34
CA TRP A 552 9.95 -39.49 44.15
C TRP A 552 8.96 -38.35 44.47
N ASN A 553 8.00 -38.60 45.37
CA ASN A 553 7.09 -37.54 45.84
C ASN A 553 7.86 -36.44 46.59
N VAL A 554 8.80 -36.82 47.46
CA VAL A 554 9.66 -35.87 48.20
C VAL A 554 10.57 -35.09 47.25
N GLY A 555 11.21 -35.76 46.28
CA GLY A 555 12.08 -35.11 45.29
C GLY A 555 11.32 -34.10 44.41
N PHE A 556 10.12 -34.46 43.93
CA PHE A 556 9.29 -33.54 43.14
C PHE A 556 8.73 -32.39 43.98
N ALA A 557 8.33 -32.64 45.22
CA ALA A 557 7.91 -31.58 46.14
C ALA A 557 9.05 -30.57 46.42
N ALA A 558 10.28 -31.04 46.64
CA ALA A 558 11.45 -30.17 46.82
C ALA A 558 11.71 -29.30 45.57
N PHE A 559 11.60 -29.88 44.37
CA PHE A 559 11.71 -29.14 43.11
C PHE A 559 10.64 -28.03 42.98
N LEU A 560 9.39 -28.32 43.35
CA LEU A 560 8.31 -27.32 43.35
C LEU A 560 8.57 -26.18 44.34
N VAL A 561 9.13 -26.47 45.53
CA VAL A 561 9.54 -25.43 46.50
C VAL A 561 10.62 -24.53 45.90
N VAL A 562 11.63 -25.09 45.23
CA VAL A 562 12.68 -24.30 44.54
C VAL A 562 12.08 -23.42 43.45
N LEU A 563 11.18 -23.95 42.61
CA LEU A 563 10.49 -23.14 41.59
C LEU A 563 9.65 -22.02 42.21
N PHE A 564 8.92 -22.31 43.30
CA PHE A 564 8.14 -21.29 44.02
C PHE A 564 9.03 -20.17 44.57
N VAL A 565 10.16 -20.50 45.19
CA VAL A 565 11.13 -19.51 45.69
C VAL A 565 11.71 -18.67 44.55
N ILE A 566 12.06 -19.28 43.41
CA ILE A 566 12.53 -18.54 42.22
C ILE A 566 11.43 -17.59 41.72
N THR A 567 10.18 -18.05 41.61
CA THR A 567 9.05 -17.20 41.19
C THR A 567 8.83 -16.06 42.18
N LEU A 568 8.85 -16.31 43.48
CA LEU A 568 8.71 -15.28 44.53
C LEU A 568 9.83 -14.23 44.44
N ILE A 569 11.08 -14.64 44.26
CA ILE A 569 12.22 -13.72 44.07
C ILE A 569 12.04 -12.86 42.80
N MET A 570 11.53 -13.45 41.72
CA MET A 570 11.26 -12.71 40.47
C MET A 570 10.08 -11.74 40.63
N GLU A 571 9.01 -12.13 41.32
CA GLU A 571 7.84 -11.27 41.57
C GLU A 571 8.21 -10.10 42.49
N ILE A 572 8.98 -10.34 43.56
CA ILE A 572 9.57 -9.29 44.41
C ILE A 572 10.47 -8.36 43.59
N ARG A 573 11.32 -8.91 42.70
CA ARG A 573 12.18 -8.09 41.83
C ARG A 573 11.43 -7.26 40.78
N ILE A 574 10.25 -7.70 40.36
CA ILE A 574 9.35 -6.89 39.52
C ILE A 574 8.77 -5.77 40.37
N TRP A 575 8.28 -6.09 41.58
CA TRP A 575 7.64 -5.13 42.47
C TRP A 575 8.59 -4.06 43.03
N CYS A 576 9.87 -4.39 43.25
CA CYS A 576 10.92 -3.42 43.62
C CYS A 576 11.50 -2.63 42.43
N ARG A 577 10.96 -2.80 41.22
CA ARG A 577 11.43 -2.17 39.98
C ARG A 577 10.37 -1.27 39.32
N GLU A 578 9.10 -1.46 39.68
CA GLU A 578 8.06 -0.42 39.63
C GLU A 578 8.29 0.66 40.70
#